data_AF-A0A7C5B3T2-F1
#
_entry.id   AF-A0A7C5B3T2-F1
#
_cell.length_a   1.000
_cell.length_b   1.000
_cell.length_c   1.000
_cell.angle_alpha   90.00
_cell.angle_beta   90.00
_cell.angle_gamma   90.00
#
_symmetry.space_group_name_H-M   'P 1'
#
loop_
_entity.id
_entity.type
_entity.pdbx_description
1 polymer ?
#
loop_
_entity_poly.entity_id
_entity_poly.type
_entity_poly.pdbx_seq_one_letter_code
_entity_poly.pdbx_strand_id
1 'polypeptide(L)'
;MEVIGNVSQLNHLGHVVELTCMWLACQCLIRKARAGRAAEALHLLEQLPIELVPVDQALVREAAEIKSEHAVSYADAFCIATARRLSGTVLTSDPEFHAVEHLIPIRWLST
;
A
#
# COMPACT_ATOMS: atom_id res chain seq x y z
N MET A 1 -15.11 -5.87 14.92
CA MET A 1 -15.44 -4.89 13.88
C MET A 1 -15.09 -3.53 14.45
N GLU A 2 -13.80 -3.25 14.59
CA GLU A 2 -13.34 -1.94 15.04
C GLU A 2 -13.04 -1.14 13.79
N VAL A 3 -13.98 -0.24 13.51
CA VAL A 3 -13.82 0.86 12.56
C VAL A 3 -12.64 1.68 13.07
N ILE A 4 -11.57 1.70 12.29
CA ILE A 4 -10.35 2.47 12.57
C ILE A 4 -10.78 3.90 12.87
N GLY A 5 -10.44 4.34 14.08
CA GLY A 5 -10.83 5.61 14.64
C GLY A 5 -10.39 6.79 13.77
N ASN A 6 -11.36 7.65 13.49
CA ASN A 6 -11.24 9.07 13.18
C ASN A 6 -10.11 9.49 12.20
N VAL A 7 -10.51 9.64 10.94
CA VAL A 7 -9.74 10.16 9.79
C VAL A 7 -8.98 11.47 10.08
N SER A 8 -9.43 12.25 11.07
CA SER A 8 -8.82 13.51 11.47
C SER A 8 -7.39 13.40 12.03
N GLN A 9 -6.94 12.21 12.45
CA GLN A 9 -5.56 11.99 12.96
C GLN A 9 -4.51 11.72 11.86
N LEU A 10 -4.94 11.56 10.60
CA LEU A 10 -4.05 11.29 9.47
C LEU A 10 -3.53 12.56 8.78
N ASN A 11 -4.13 13.72 9.06
CA ASN A 11 -3.79 14.99 8.39
C ASN A 11 -2.48 15.64 8.86
N HIS A 12 -1.81 15.11 9.89
CA HIS A 12 -0.55 15.67 10.43
C HIS A 12 0.70 14.88 10.01
N LEU A 13 0.53 13.77 9.29
CA LEU A 13 1.61 12.89 8.86
C LEU A 13 1.68 12.96 7.34
N GLY A 14 2.77 13.53 6.82
CA GLY A 14 3.00 13.70 5.39
C GLY A 14 2.70 12.42 4.62
N HIS A 15 1.99 12.59 3.50
CA HIS A 15 1.70 11.60 2.46
C HIS A 15 1.62 10.14 2.96
N VAL A 16 0.42 9.72 3.34
CA VAL A 16 0.12 8.29 3.48
C VAL A 16 0.05 7.72 2.07
N VAL A 17 1.10 6.99 1.69
CA VAL A 17 1.29 6.46 0.35
C VAL A 17 0.90 5.00 0.36
N GLU A 18 -0.31 4.71 -0.11
CA GLU A 18 -0.80 3.34 -0.24
C GLU A 18 -0.76 2.93 -1.72
N LEU A 19 0.15 2.01 -2.01
CA LEU A 19 0.50 1.61 -3.37
C LEU A 19 -0.54 0.75 -4.10
N THR A 20 -0.37 0.71 -5.42
CA THR A 20 -0.95 -0.19 -6.43
C THR A 20 -1.12 -1.67 -6.06
N CYS A 21 -0.39 -2.19 -5.07
CA CYS A 21 -0.66 -3.49 -4.45
C CYS A 21 -2.14 -3.59 -3.96
N MET A 22 -2.71 -2.47 -3.50
CA MET A 22 -4.12 -2.32 -3.14
C MET A 22 -5.06 -2.50 -4.34
N TRP A 23 -4.75 -2.01 -5.54
CA TRP A 23 -5.69 -2.12 -6.68
C TRP A 23 -5.84 -3.57 -7.15
N LEU A 24 -4.76 -4.36 -7.09
CA LEU A 24 -4.82 -5.80 -7.38
C LEU A 24 -5.63 -6.56 -6.32
N ALA A 25 -5.43 -6.24 -5.04
CA ALA A 25 -6.21 -6.81 -3.94
C ALA A 25 -7.69 -6.39 -4.01
N CYS A 26 -7.97 -5.12 -4.26
CA CYS A 26 -9.32 -4.57 -4.49
C CYS A 26 -9.95 -5.19 -5.73
N GLN A 27 -9.23 -5.40 -6.84
CA GLN A 27 -9.74 -6.15 -7.99
C GLN A 27 -10.06 -7.60 -7.65
N CYS A 28 -9.23 -8.26 -6.86
CA CYS A 28 -9.50 -9.62 -6.38
C CYS A 28 -10.76 -9.66 -5.50
N LEU A 29 -10.95 -8.68 -4.61
CA LEU A 29 -12.16 -8.53 -3.80
C LEU A 29 -13.38 -8.21 -4.67
N ILE A 30 -13.25 -7.31 -5.63
CA ILE A 30 -14.28 -6.95 -6.62
C ILE A 30 -14.67 -8.17 -7.47
N ARG A 31 -13.71 -8.96 -7.94
CA ARG A 31 -13.98 -10.20 -8.71
C ARG A 31 -14.66 -11.28 -7.86
N LYS A 32 -14.29 -11.41 -6.59
CA LYS A 32 -14.94 -12.35 -5.65
C LYS A 32 -16.29 -11.85 -5.18
N ALA A 33 -16.54 -10.54 -5.25
CA ALA A 33 -17.81 -9.92 -4.93
C ALA A 33 -18.82 -10.08 -6.10
N ARG A 34 -20.12 -10.22 -5.78
CA ARG A 34 -21.17 -10.06 -6.80
C ARG A 34 -21.09 -8.63 -7.36
N ALA A 35 -21.37 -8.43 -8.65
CA ALA A 35 -21.20 -7.16 -9.35
C ALA A 35 -21.71 -5.90 -8.60
N GLY A 36 -22.83 -5.98 -7.88
CA GLY A 36 -23.33 -4.86 -7.06
C GLY A 36 -22.44 -4.49 -5.86
N ARG A 37 -21.79 -5.47 -5.22
CA ARG A 37 -20.87 -5.25 -4.08
C ARG A 37 -19.50 -4.73 -4.51
N ALA A 38 -19.12 -4.96 -5.76
CA ALA A 38 -17.88 -4.44 -6.33
C ALA A 38 -17.93 -2.93 -6.57
N ALA A 39 -19.04 -2.43 -7.13
CA ALA A 39 -19.24 -1.01 -7.38
C ALA A 39 -19.30 -0.21 -6.06
N GLU A 40 -19.97 -0.76 -5.04
CA GLU A 40 -20.03 -0.16 -3.71
C GLU A 40 -18.64 -0.10 -3.04
N ALA A 41 -17.86 -1.18 -3.12
CA ALA A 41 -16.50 -1.20 -2.60
C ALA A 41 -15.59 -0.17 -3.30
N LEU A 42 -15.71 0.00 -4.62
CA LEU A 42 -14.95 0.99 -5.36
C LEU A 42 -15.32 2.42 -4.94
N HIS A 43 -16.62 2.70 -4.80
CA HIS A 43 -17.09 4.00 -4.35
C HIS A 43 -16.59 4.35 -2.95
N LEU A 44 -16.55 3.38 -2.04
CA LEU A 44 -15.99 3.57 -0.69
C LEU A 44 -14.48 3.86 -0.73
N LEU A 45 -13.73 3.18 -1.61
CA LEU A 45 -12.29 3.43 -1.78
C LEU A 45 -12.02 4.85 -2.32
N GLU A 46 -12.82 5.33 -3.26
CA GLU A 46 -12.73 6.70 -3.81
C GLU A 46 -13.01 7.78 -2.75
N GLN A 47 -13.70 7.43 -1.65
CA GLN A 47 -14.00 8.35 -0.54
C GLN A 47 -12.89 8.38 0.52
N LEU A 48 -11.93 7.44 0.48
CA LEU A 48 -10.81 7.42 1.40
C LEU A 48 -9.78 8.48 0.99
N PRO A 49 -9.04 9.08 1.94
CA PRO A 49 -7.95 10.00 1.66
C PRO A 49 -6.70 9.25 1.17
N ILE A 50 -6.86 8.42 0.14
CA ILE A 50 -5.80 7.62 -0.48
C ILE A 50 -5.44 8.20 -1.84
N GLU A 51 -4.14 8.23 -2.14
CA GLU A 51 -3.63 8.64 -3.44
C GLU A 51 -3.18 7.40 -4.22
N LEU A 52 -3.74 7.20 -5.41
CA LEU A 52 -3.30 6.13 -6.31
C LEU A 52 -2.04 6.56 -7.06
N VAL A 53 -0.91 5.93 -6.72
CA VAL A 53 0.35 6.19 -7.40
C VAL A 53 0.44 5.37 -8.69
N PRO A 54 0.52 6.02 -9.88
CA PRO A 54 0.65 5.31 -11.14
C PRO A 54 2.00 4.59 -11.24
N VAL A 55 1.98 3.41 -11.89
CA VAL A 55 3.20 2.64 -12.13
C VAL A 55 3.82 3.06 -13.46
N ASP A 56 4.96 3.76 -13.39
CA ASP A 56 5.80 4.08 -14.54
C ASP A 56 7.02 3.14 -14.63
N GLN A 57 7.75 3.22 -15.74
CA GLN A 57 8.90 2.33 -15.97
C GLN A 57 10.00 2.50 -14.92
N ALA A 58 10.19 3.71 -14.38
CA ALA A 58 11.16 3.97 -13.33
C ALA A 58 10.79 3.18 -12.06
N LEU A 59 9.53 3.26 -11.64
CA LEU A 59 9.05 2.54 -10.47
C LEU A 59 9.13 1.01 -10.66
N VAL A 60 8.84 0.50 -11.86
CA VAL A 60 9.00 -0.94 -12.18
C VAL A 60 10.45 -1.37 -12.01
N ARG A 61 11.40 -0.57 -12.52
CA ARG A 61 12.83 -0.86 -12.40
C ARG A 61 13.29 -0.82 -10.95
N GLU A 62 12.90 0.19 -10.18
CA GLU A 62 13.24 0.30 -8.76
C GLU A 62 12.70 -0.90 -7.96
N ALA A 63 11.45 -1.31 -8.20
CA ALA A 63 10.87 -2.48 -7.57
C ALA A 63 11.61 -3.78 -7.96
N ALA A 64 12.00 -3.93 -9.23
CA ALA A 64 12.77 -5.08 -9.69
C ALA A 64 14.15 -5.16 -9.03
N GLU A 65 14.83 -4.02 -8.89
CA GLU A 65 16.12 -3.90 -8.20
C GLU A 65 15.97 -4.31 -6.73
N ILE A 66 14.99 -3.74 -6.00
CA ILE A 66 14.70 -4.12 -4.61
C ILE A 66 14.40 -5.61 -4.48
N LYS A 67 13.58 -6.18 -5.35
CA LYS A 67 13.25 -7.62 -5.33
C LYS A 67 14.47 -8.52 -5.59
N SER A 68 15.42 -8.03 -6.39
CA SER A 68 16.64 -8.77 -6.70
C SER A 68 17.65 -8.75 -5.55
N GLU A 69 17.67 -7.68 -4.78
CA GLU A 69 18.58 -7.48 -3.64
C GLU A 69 18.01 -8.03 -2.32
N HIS A 70 16.67 -8.07 -2.20
CA HIS A 70 15.98 -8.46 -0.97
C HIS A 70 14.98 -9.60 -1.20
N ALA A 71 14.88 -10.52 -0.23
CA ALA A 71 13.99 -11.67 -0.27
C ALA A 71 12.52 -11.29 0.07
N VAL A 72 11.97 -10.29 -0.61
CA VAL A 72 10.56 -9.84 -0.47
C VAL A 72 9.70 -10.30 -1.65
N SER A 73 8.37 -10.21 -1.58
CA SER A 73 7.54 -10.42 -2.78
C SER A 73 7.72 -9.26 -3.78
N TYR A 74 7.34 -9.46 -5.05
CA TYR A 74 7.40 -8.36 -6.02
C TYR A 74 6.38 -7.25 -5.69
N ALA A 75 5.25 -7.61 -5.07
CA ALA A 75 4.28 -6.64 -4.58
C ALA A 75 4.88 -5.77 -3.47
N ASP A 76 5.55 -6.38 -2.49
CA ASP A 76 6.21 -5.63 -1.41
C ASP A 76 7.37 -4.80 -1.93
N ALA A 77 8.10 -5.28 -2.94
CA ALA A 77 9.14 -4.51 -3.60
C ALA A 77 8.59 -3.22 -4.24
N PHE A 78 7.40 -3.29 -4.86
CA PHE A 78 6.69 -2.07 -5.26
C PHE A 78 6.36 -1.23 -4.03
N CYS A 79 5.73 -1.82 -3.01
CA CYS A 79 5.29 -1.05 -1.85
C CYS A 79 6.48 -0.32 -1.16
N ILE A 80 7.68 -0.90 -1.15
CA ILE A 80 8.95 -0.28 -0.71
C ILE A 80 9.42 0.82 -1.67
N ALA A 81 9.46 0.56 -2.98
CA ALA A 81 9.96 1.50 -3.99
C ALA A 81 9.17 2.82 -3.98
N THR A 82 7.84 2.75 -3.94
CA THR A 82 7.03 3.97 -3.92
C THR A 82 7.10 4.68 -2.56
N ALA A 83 7.23 3.95 -1.45
CA ALA A 83 7.50 4.59 -0.15
C ALA A 83 8.80 5.39 -0.19
N ARG A 84 9.87 4.87 -0.80
CA ARG A 84 11.10 5.64 -1.04
C ARG A 84 10.86 6.86 -1.92
N ARG A 85 10.20 6.69 -3.06
CA ARG A 85 9.95 7.77 -4.03
C ARG A 85 9.17 8.93 -3.45
N LEU A 86 8.21 8.64 -2.57
CA LEU A 86 7.35 9.65 -1.96
C LEU A 86 7.79 10.04 -0.55
N SER A 87 8.94 9.54 -0.08
CA SER A 87 9.41 9.72 1.32
C SER A 87 8.32 9.35 2.34
N GLY A 88 7.50 8.35 2.00
CA GLY A 88 6.36 7.90 2.76
C GLY A 88 6.72 6.81 3.77
N THR A 89 5.81 6.58 4.72
CA THR A 89 5.91 5.50 5.71
C THR A 89 5.01 4.33 5.30
N VAL A 90 5.55 3.12 5.26
CA VAL A 90 4.75 1.91 5.03
C VAL A 90 4.03 1.52 6.31
N LEU A 91 2.73 1.28 6.21
CA LEU A 91 1.89 0.80 7.29
C LEU A 91 1.59 -0.67 7.06
N THR A 92 2.06 -1.56 7.93
CA THR A 92 1.88 -3.02 7.74
C THR A 92 1.93 -3.78 9.06
N SER A 93 1.33 -4.97 9.09
CA SER A 93 1.51 -5.98 10.15
C SER A 93 2.28 -7.21 9.65
N ASP A 94 2.77 -7.18 8.40
CA ASP A 94 3.44 -8.31 7.77
C ASP A 94 4.92 -8.39 8.22
N PRO A 95 5.32 -9.44 8.98
CA PRO A 95 6.67 -9.56 9.49
C PRO A 95 7.74 -9.70 8.39
N GLU A 96 7.38 -10.00 7.14
CA GLU A 96 8.34 -9.99 6.02
C GLU A 96 9.03 -8.62 5.86
N PHE A 97 8.36 -7.53 6.27
CA PHE A 97 8.91 -6.18 6.21
C PHE A 97 10.04 -5.91 7.22
N HIS A 98 10.27 -6.77 8.22
CA HIS A 98 11.44 -6.65 9.09
C HIS A 98 12.77 -6.70 8.30
N ALA A 99 12.81 -7.44 7.19
CA ALA A 99 14.00 -7.55 6.34
C ALA A 99 14.39 -6.22 5.66
N VAL A 100 13.47 -5.26 5.59
CA VAL A 100 13.62 -4.00 4.82
C VAL A 100 13.41 -2.74 5.66
N GLU A 101 13.30 -2.86 6.99
CA GLU A 101 13.17 -1.71 7.91
C GLU A 101 14.28 -0.67 7.78
N HIS A 102 15.47 -1.09 7.34
CA HIS A 102 16.60 -0.20 7.11
C HIS A 102 16.48 0.60 5.79
N LEU A 103 15.58 0.22 4.89
CA LEU A 103 15.39 0.85 3.59
C LEU A 103 14.35 1.96 3.59
N ILE A 104 13.36 1.87 4.47
CA ILE A 104 12.16 2.72 4.52
C ILE A 104 11.62 2.84 5.96
N PRO A 105 10.95 3.96 6.30
CA PRO A 105 10.23 4.04 7.57
C PRO A 105 9.00 3.14 7.55
N ILE A 106 8.81 2.37 8.63
CA ILE A 106 7.69 1.44 8.79
C ILE A 106 6.94 1.77 10.08
N ARG A 107 5.62 1.82 9.99
CA ARG A 107 4.71 1.82 11.14
C ARG A 107 4.05 0.46 11.21
N TRP A 108 4.30 -0.24 12.32
CA TRP A 108 3.70 -1.54 12.58
C TRP A 108 2.28 -1.39 13.10
N LEU A 109 1.35 -2.11 12.49
CA LEU A 109 -0.04 -2.22 12.96
C LEU A 109 -0.15 -3.33 13.99
N SER A 110 -0.55 -2.99 15.22
CA SER A 110 -1.00 -3.97 16.21
C SER A 110 -2.38 -4.47 15.82
N THR A 111 -2.46 -5.75 15.41
CA THR A 111 -3.75 -6.46 15.27
C THR A 111 -4.27 -6.87 16.64
#